data_AF-A0A948Q123-F1
#
_entry.id   AF-A0A948Q123-F1
#
_cell.length_a   1.000
_cell.length_b   1.000
_cell.length_c   1.000
_cell.angle_alpha   90.00
_cell.angle_beta   90.00
_cell.angle_gamma   90.00
#
_symmetry.space_group_name_H-M   'P 1'
#
loop_
_entity.id
_entity.type
_entity.pdbx_description
1 polymer ?
#
loop_
_entity_poly.entity_id
_entity_poly.type
_entity_poly.pdbx_seq_one_letter_code
_entity_poly.pdbx_strand_id
1 'polypeptide(L)' 'IVLGYLDYRRKVGGIGPVVHPTGNMEADMKIIQDFYADITGKYPEKARSSPVNREGSGLHS' A
#
# COMPACT_ATOMS: atom_id res chain seq x y z
N ILE A 1 -12.26 10.40 0.98
CA ILE A 1 -10.79 10.53 1.15
C ILE A 1 -10.15 10.27 -0.21
N VAL A 2 -9.13 11.03 -0.62
CA VAL A 2 -8.40 10.75 -1.87
C VAL A 2 -6.99 10.33 -1.52
N LEU A 3 -6.52 9.20 -2.08
CA LEU A 3 -5.19 8.66 -1.76
C LEU A 3 -4.13 9.25 -2.71
N GLY A 4 -3.41 10.27 -2.27
CA GLY A 4 -2.24 10.78 -3.00
C GLY A 4 -0.99 9.93 -2.72
N TYR A 5 -0.06 9.84 -3.68
CA TYR A 5 1.18 9.09 -3.48
C TYR A 5 2.41 9.70 -4.16
N LEU A 6 3.57 9.32 -3.63
CA LEU A 6 4.89 9.57 -4.19
C LEU A 6 5.68 8.24 -4.13
N ASP A 7 6.00 7.68 -5.30
CA ASP A 7 6.90 6.55 -5.41
C ASP A 7 8.32 7.06 -5.71
N TYR A 8 9.17 7.04 -4.68
CA TYR A 8 10.54 7.55 -4.74
C TYR A 8 11.48 6.63 -5.54
N ARG A 9 11.18 5.32 -5.60
CA ARG A 9 11.95 4.38 -6.44
C ARG A 9 11.74 4.70 -7.92
N ARG A 10 10.50 4.99 -8.30
CA ARG A 10 10.13 5.30 -9.69
C ARG A 10 10.21 6.78 -10.04
N LYS A 11 10.37 7.66 -9.05
CA LYS A 11 10.36 9.13 -9.18
C LYS A 11 9.07 9.66 -9.82
N VAL A 12 7.93 9.06 -9.47
CA VAL A 12 6.61 9.46 -9.94
C VAL A 12 5.69 9.76 -8.77
N GLY A 13 4.73 10.64 -8.98
CA GLY A 13 3.69 10.96 -8.02
C GLY A 13 2.34 11.04 -8.72
N GLY A 14 1.28 10.94 -7.94
CA GLY A 14 -0.06 11.03 -8.51
C GLY A 14 -1.17 10.97 -7.49
N ILE A 15 -2.37 10.95 -8.05
CA ILE A 15 -3.62 10.81 -7.32
C ILE A 15 -4.16 9.40 -7.58
N GLY A 16 -4.40 8.67 -6.51
CA GLY A 16 -5.01 7.36 -6.49
C GLY A 16 -6.53 7.43 -6.32
N PRO A 17 -7.16 6.34 -5.86
CA PRO A 17 -8.61 6.26 -5.79
C PRO A 17 -9.22 7.21 -4.75
N VAL A 18 -10.48 7.57 -4.98
CA VAL A 18 -11.35 8.17 -3.96
C VAL A 18 -11.93 7.03 -3.13
N VAL A 19 -11.56 6.98 -1.86
CA VAL A 19 -12.11 6.04 -0.87
C VAL A 19 -13.23 6.74 -0.10
N HIS A 20 -14.41 6.12 -0.07
CA HIS A 20 -15.52 6.49 0.79
C HIS A 20 -15.50 5.53 2.00
N PRO A 21 -15.15 6.01 3.20
CA PRO A 21 -15.08 5.14 4.38
C PRO A 21 -16.41 4.44 4.61
N THR A 22 -16.36 3.13 4.84
CA THR A 22 -17.53 2.29 5.08
C THR A 22 -18.01 2.37 6.53
N GLY A 23 -17.15 2.88 7.41
CA GLY A 23 -17.37 2.84 8.87
C GLY A 23 -16.82 1.56 9.51
N ASN A 24 -16.40 0.58 8.71
CA ASN A 24 -15.61 -0.55 9.18
C ASN A 24 -14.12 -0.21 9.06
N MET A 25 -13.51 0.10 10.20
CA MET A 25 -12.09 0.47 10.29
C MET A 25 -11.15 -0.55 9.63
N GLU A 26 -11.36 -1.84 9.86
CA GLU A 26 -10.48 -2.89 9.34
C GLU A 26 -10.55 -2.97 7.82
N ALA A 27 -11.77 -2.93 7.27
CA ALA A 27 -11.99 -2.96 5.83
C ALA A 27 -11.41 -1.71 5.14
N ASP A 28 -11.68 -0.53 5.71
CA ASP A 28 -11.18 0.74 5.18
C ASP A 28 -9.64 0.79 5.20
N MET A 29 -9.03 0.34 6.31
CA MET A 29 -7.58 0.29 6.44
C MET A 29 -6.93 -0.76 5.55
N LYS A 30 -7.63 -1.87 5.24
CA LYS A 30 -7.14 -2.85 4.28
C LYS A 30 -7.02 -2.23 2.88
N ILE A 31 -8.04 -1.52 2.43
CA ILE A 31 -8.05 -0.84 1.13
C ILE A 31 -6.89 0.16 1.03
N ILE A 32 -6.68 0.96 2.08
CA ILE A 32 -5.61 1.95 2.12
C ILE A 32 -4.23 1.28 2.10
N GLN A 33 -4.04 0.22 2.89
CA GLN A 33 -2.77 -0.51 2.94
C GLN A 33 -2.45 -1.22 1.62
N ASP A 34 -3.44 -1.89 1.02
CA ASP A 34 -3.30 -2.57 -0.27
C ASP A 34 -2.85 -1.57 -1.35
N PHE A 35 -3.43 -0.37 -1.38
CA PHE A 35 -3.03 0.68 -2.33
C PHE A 35 -1.56 1.11 -2.16
N TYR A 36 -1.08 1.29 -0.93
CA TYR A 36 0.29 1.72 -0.65
C TYR A 36 1.33 0.59 -0.67
N ALA A 37 0.93 -0.67 -0.78
CA ALA A 37 1.81 -1.84 -0.64
C ALA A 37 3.01 -1.84 -1.62
N ASP A 38 2.80 -1.36 -2.84
CA ASP A 38 3.84 -1.33 -3.88
C ASP A 38 4.52 0.05 -4.04
N ILE A 39 4.08 1.05 -3.26
CA ILE A 39 4.60 2.42 -3.33
C ILE A 39 5.80 2.56 -2.39
N THR A 40 6.95 2.88 -2.95
CA THR A 40 8.18 3.07 -2.16
C THR A 40 8.28 4.50 -1.65
N GLY A 41 8.18 4.69 -0.33
CA GLY A 41 8.39 5.98 0.33
C GLY A 41 9.84 6.46 0.32
N LYS A 42 10.10 7.72 0.70
CA LYS A 42 11.45 8.29 0.79
C LYS A 42 12.34 7.59 1.83
N TYR A 43 11.72 7.14 2.92
CA TYR A 43 12.36 6.41 4.02
C TYR A 43 11.62 5.07 4.21
N PRO A 44 11.87 4.07 3.35
CA PRO A 44 11.17 2.79 3.40
C PRO A 44 11.31 2.08 4.77
N GLU A 45 12.44 2.29 5.46
CA GLU A 45 12.72 1.73 6.78
C GLU A 45 11.81 2.27 7.90
N LYS A 46 11.14 3.39 7.66
CA LYS A 46 10.17 3.98 8.60
C LYS A 46 8.73 3.55 8.29
N ALA A 47 8.52 2.77 7.22
CA ALA A 47 7.21 2.22 6.95
C ALA A 47 6.81 1.28 8.09
N ARG A 48 5.54 1.34 8.50
CA ARG A 48 5.00 0.38 9.45
C ARG A 48 5.17 -1.01 8.83
N SER A 49 5.87 -1.90 9.53
CA SER A 49 5.96 -3.31 9.17
C SER A 49 4.59 -3.96 9.40
N SER A 50 3.69 -3.85 8.43
CA SER A 50 2.56 -4.77 8.35
C SER A 50 3.12 -6.10 7.87
N PRO A 51 2.91 -7.23 8.58
CA PRO A 51 3.33 -8.53 8.10
C PRO A 51 2.57 -8.81 6.79
N VAL A 52 3.25 -8.65 5.66
CA VAL A 52 2.74 -9.05 4.36
C VAL A 52 2.83 -10.58 4.32
N ASN A 53 1.70 -11.28 4.45
CA ASN A 53 1.63 -12.70 4.14
C ASN A 53 1.86 -12.88 2.64
N ARG A 54 3.12 -13.07 2.25
CA ARG A 54 3.51 -13.59 0.93
C ARG A 54 3.33 -15.10 0.94
N GLU A 55 2.11 -15.57 0.77
CA GLU A 55 1.87 -16.97 0.39
C GLU A 55 1.61 -17.06 -1.11
N GLY A 56 2.46 -17.81 -1.81
CA GLY A 56 2.18 -18.35 -3.15
C GLY A 56 3.06 -17.87 -4.31
N SER A 57 4.20 -18.54 -4.54
CA SER A 57 4.52 -19.23 -5.82
C SER A 57 6.03 -19.55 -5.91
N GLY A 58 6.37 -20.83 -6.10
CA GLY A 58 7.73 -21.25 -6.48
C GLY A 58 8.26 -22.54 -5.86
N LEU A 59 7.51 -23.65 -5.91
CA LEU A 59 8.11 -24.99 -5.92
C LEU A 59 8.48 -25.34 -7.37
N HIS A 60 9.79 -25.36 -7.65
CA HIS A 60 10.55 -26.05 -8.72
C HIS A 60 11.87 -25.24 -8.86
N SER A 61 13.07 -25.78 -8.65
CA SER A 61 13.58 -27.15 -8.75
C SER A 61 14.61 -27.45 -7.67
#